data_AF-A0A3M1ISH4-F1
#
_entry.id   AF-A0A3M1ISH4-F1
#
_cell.length_a   1.000
_cell.length_b   1.000
_cell.length_c   1.000
_cell.angle_alpha   90.00
_cell.angle_beta   90.00
_cell.angle_gamma   90.00
#
_symmetry.space_group_name_H-M   'P 1'
#
loop_
_entity.id
_entity.type
_entity.pdbx_description
1 polymer ?
#
loop_
_entity_poly.entity_id
_entity_poly.type
_entity_poly.pdbx_seq_one_letter_code
_entity_poly.pdbx_strand_id
1 'polypeptide(L)'
;SGGRLGENDLDLQFAFSYRDDITVAQKLDQNLFEPTRGALAISLSPSAEYQLNKSLSLRAFLDYRRTVPKNSQGFPRTDASGGIVVRFQLN
;
A
#
# COMPACT_ATOMS: atom_id res chain seq x y z
N SER A 1 -11.60 15.09 10.82
CA SER A 1 -12.08 14.75 12.17
C SER A 1 -11.87 13.26 12.39
N GLY A 2 -10.76 12.85 13.01
CA GLY A 2 -10.56 11.46 13.43
C GLY A 2 -11.19 11.27 14.80
N GLY A 3 -12.42 10.77 14.84
CA GLY A 3 -13.09 10.43 16.09
C GLY A 3 -12.34 9.28 16.77
N ARG A 4 -12.13 9.38 18.09
CA ARG A 4 -11.67 8.22 18.88
C ARG A 4 -12.76 7.15 18.78
N LEU A 5 -12.39 5.99 18.25
CA LEU A 5 -13.27 4.83 18.18
C LEU A 5 -13.82 4.53 19.58
N GLY A 6 -15.13 4.37 19.67
CA GLY A 6 -15.84 4.03 20.90
C GLY A 6 -15.62 2.57 21.30
N GLU A 7 -16.10 2.17 22.48
CA GLU A 7 -16.21 0.74 22.81
C GLU A 7 -17.20 0.06 21.85
N ASN A 8 -16.81 -1.08 21.30
CA ASN A 8 -17.53 -1.84 20.26
C ASN A 8 -17.67 -1.10 18.92
N ASP A 9 -16.78 -0.15 18.64
CA ASP A 9 -16.75 0.54 17.36
C ASP A 9 -15.96 -0.26 16.32
N LEU A 10 -16.41 -0.21 15.08
CA LEU A 10 -15.79 -0.89 13.93
C LEU A 10 -15.29 0.16 12.95
N ASP A 11 -13.97 0.21 12.77
CA ASP A 11 -13.32 1.02 11.75
C ASP A 11 -13.00 0.16 10.54
N LEU A 12 -13.45 0.60 9.37
CA LEU A 12 -13.15 -0.03 8.09
C LEU A 12 -12.41 0.97 7.22
N GLN A 13 -11.16 0.64 6.93
CA GLN A 13 -10.31 1.44 6.05
C GLN A 13 -10.05 0.69 4.75
N PHE A 14 -10.33 1.35 3.63
CA PHE A 14 -10.00 0.87 2.30
C PHE A 14 -9.04 1.85 1.64
N ALA A 15 -7.77 1.46 1.49
CA ALA A 15 -6.77 2.26 0.82
C ALA A 15 -6.39 1.62 -0.53
N PHE A 16 -6.61 2.36 -1.62
CA PHE A 16 -6.19 1.98 -2.96
C PHE A 16 -5.24 3.04 -3.51
N SER A 17 -4.16 2.61 -4.18
CA SER A 17 -3.21 3.50 -4.80
C SER A 17 -2.71 2.93 -6.13
N TYR A 18 -2.59 3.84 -7.10
CA TYR A 18 -2.07 3.58 -8.44
C TYR A 18 -0.96 4.61 -8.71
N ARG A 19 0.22 4.13 -9.08
CA ARG A 19 1.40 4.96 -9.34
C ARG A 19 2.06 4.49 -10.62
N ASP A 20 2.23 5.40 -11.55
CA ASP A 20 2.97 5.17 -12.79
C ASP A 20 4.17 6.12 -12.81
N ASP A 21 5.35 5.59 -12.52
CA ASP A 21 6.59 6.36 -12.52
C ASP A 21 7.27 6.19 -13.89
N ILE A 22 7.36 7.27 -14.66
CA ILE A 22 8.06 7.31 -15.95
C ILE A 22 9.26 8.24 -15.83
N THR A 23 10.47 7.71 -15.97
CA THR A 23 11.71 8.50 -15.98
C THR A 23 12.29 8.53 -17.39
N VAL A 24 12.27 9.71 -18.01
CA VAL A 24 12.81 9.93 -19.36
C VAL A 24 14.19 10.59 -19.24
N ALA A 25 15.25 9.93 -19.70
CA ALA A 25 16.55 10.58 -19.87
C ALA A 25 16.59 11.20 -21.27
N GLN A 26 16.62 12.54 -21.35
CA GLN A 26 16.78 13.26 -22.60
C GLN A 26 18.26 13.57 -22.84
N LYS A 27 18.83 13.11 -23.97
CA LYS A 27 20.12 13.60 -24.47
C LYS A 27 19.85 14.68 -25.53
N LEU A 28 20.35 15.89 -25.28
CA LEU A 28 20.08 17.09 -26.09
C LEU A 28 20.67 17.05 -27.51
N ASP A 29 21.58 16.11 -27.79
CA ASP A 29 22.40 16.07 -29.01
C ASP A 29 21.96 15.01 -30.03
N GLN A 30 21.10 14.07 -29.63
CA GLN A 30 20.59 13.01 -30.51
C GLN A 30 19.12 12.79 -30.18
N ASN A 31 18.23 13.05 -31.15
CA ASN A 31 16.77 12.97 -31.07
C ASN A 31 16.26 11.52 -30.91
N LEU A 32 16.80 10.77 -29.94
CA LEU A 32 16.48 9.40 -29.61
C LEU A 32 15.85 9.36 -28.21
N PHE A 33 14.55 9.13 -28.18
CA PHE A 33 13.77 8.91 -26.96
C PHE A 33 13.93 7.46 -26.53
N GLU A 34 14.99 7.14 -25.79
CA GLU A 34 15.07 5.83 -25.13
C GLU A 34 14.41 5.91 -23.74
N PRO A 35 13.23 5.31 -23.52
CA PRO A 35 12.61 5.25 -22.20
C PRO A 35 13.51 4.43 -21.27
N THR A 36 14.35 5.11 -20.48
CA THR A 36 15.45 4.46 -19.78
C THR A 36 14.95 3.68 -18.55
N ARG A 37 13.94 4.16 -17.83
CA ARG A 37 13.37 3.50 -16.63
C ARG A 37 11.92 3.93 -16.36
N GLY A 38 11.11 3.01 -15.86
CA GLY A 38 9.79 3.30 -15.32
C GLY A 38 9.19 2.08 -14.63
N ALA A 39 8.29 2.27 -13.68
CA ALA A 39 7.61 1.18 -12.98
C ALA A 39 6.16 1.56 -12.69
N LEU A 40 5.27 0.62 -12.98
CA LEU A 40 3.87 0.71 -12.61
C LEU A 40 3.68 0.01 -11.26
N ALA A 41 3.25 0.73 -10.24
CA ALA A 41 2.94 0.18 -8.93
C ALA A 41 1.44 0.32 -8.62
N ILE A 42 0.81 -0.79 -8.28
CA ILE A 42 -0.58 -0.85 -7.84
C ILE A 42 -0.57 -1.42 -6.42
N SER A 43 -1.25 -0.76 -5.50
CA SER A 43 -1.38 -1.22 -4.11
C SER A 43 -2.81 -1.15 -3.62
N LEU A 44 -3.19 -2.16 -2.85
CA LEU A 44 -4.50 -2.32 -2.24
C LEU A 44 -4.29 -2.77 -0.80
N SER A 45 -4.78 -1.97 0.15
CA SER A 45 -4.53 -2.16 1.57
C SER A 45 -5.82 -2.01 2.41
N PRO A 46 -6.78 -2.95 2.33
CA PRO A 46 -7.93 -2.94 3.21
C PRO A 46 -7.54 -3.35 4.64
N SER A 47 -8.09 -2.66 5.63
CA SER A 47 -8.00 -3.08 7.01
C SER A 47 -9.28 -2.82 7.78
N ALA A 48 -9.56 -3.69 8.74
CA ALA A 48 -10.68 -3.58 9.65
C ALA A 48 -10.16 -3.60 11.08
N GLU A 49 -10.51 -2.62 11.90
CA GLU A 49 -10.17 -2.58 13.32
C GLU A 49 -11.45 -2.56 14.15
N TYR A 50 -11.52 -3.45 15.13
CA TYR A 50 -12.63 -3.57 16.05
C TYR A 50 -12.15 -3.36 17.47
N GLN A 51 -12.75 -2.39 18.15
CA GLN A 51 -12.41 -2.03 19.52
C GLN A 51 -13.29 -2.83 20.48
N LEU A 52 -12.81 -3.97 20.99
CA LEU A 52 -13.56 -4.78 21.95
C LEU A 52 -13.78 -4.02 23.27
N ASN A 53 -12.71 -3.36 23.76
CA ASN A 53 -12.70 -2.62 25.02
C ASN A 53 -11.70 -1.46 24.93
N LYS A 54 -11.65 -0.59 25.95
CA LYS A 54 -10.59 0.44 26.09
C LYS A 54 -9.16 -0.11 26.14
N SER A 55 -9.01 -1.41 26.41
CA SER A 55 -7.72 -2.09 26.60
C SER A 55 -7.45 -3.19 25.58
N LEU A 56 -8.40 -3.50 24.69
CA LEU A 56 -8.27 -4.57 23.71
C LEU A 56 -8.82 -4.13 22.35
N SER A 57 -7.97 -4.15 21.32
CA SER A 57 -8.40 -4.00 19.92
C SER A 57 -7.93 -5.17 19.07
N LEU A 58 -8.73 -5.51 18.07
CA LEU A 58 -8.46 -6.53 17.07
C LEU A 58 -8.38 -5.85 15.70
N ARG A 59 -7.30 -6.06 14.97
CA ARG A 59 -7.16 -5.52 13.61
C ARG A 59 -6.86 -6.63 12.62
N ALA A 60 -7.66 -6.74 11.58
CA ALA A 60 -7.35 -7.50 10.39
C ALA A 60 -6.83 -6.57 9.30
N PHE A 61 -5.78 -6.97 8.60
CA PHE A 61 -5.24 -6.17 7.49
C PHE A 61 -4.76 -7.08 6.36
N LEU A 62 -4.87 -6.57 5.15
CA LEU A 62 -4.28 -7.13 3.95
C LEU A 62 -3.56 -6.00 3.22
N ASP A 63 -2.36 -6.28 2.76
CA ASP A 63 -1.52 -5.40 1.96
C ASP A 63 -1.11 -6.17 0.71
N TYR A 64 -1.71 -5.80 -0.41
CA TYR A 64 -1.37 -6.32 -1.72
C TYR A 64 -0.66 -5.23 -2.51
N ARG A 65 0.54 -5.51 -3.01
CA ARG A 65 1.29 -4.59 -3.86
C ARG A 65 1.88 -5.32 -5.04
N ARG A 66 1.57 -4.84 -6.23
CA ARG A 66 2.14 -5.32 -7.48
C ARG A 66 2.93 -4.21 -8.14
N THR A 67 4.20 -4.46 -8.40
CA THR A 67 5.09 -3.56 -9.13
C THR A 67 5.53 -4.24 -10.42
N VAL A 68 5.11 -3.68 -11.56
CA VAL A 68 5.48 -4.13 -12.90
C VAL A 68 6.50 -3.13 -13.45
N PRO A 69 7.79 -3.48 -13.45
CA PRO A 69 8.80 -2.63 -14.06
C PRO A 69 8.63 -2.61 -15.59
N LYS A 70 8.83 -1.43 -16.19
CA LYS A 70 8.73 -1.18 -17.64
C LYS A 70 10.06 -1.40 -18.37
N ASN A 71 11.13 -1.76 -17.66
CA ASN A 71 12.46 -2.02 -18.25
C ASN A 71 12.67 -3.51 -18.55
N SER A 72 13.46 -3.82 -19.59
CA SER A 72 13.76 -5.22 -20.00
C SER A 72 14.61 -6.03 -19.00
N GLN A 73 15.01 -5.45 -17.86
CA GLN A 73 15.81 -6.12 -16.83
C GLN A 73 15.11 -6.20 -15.45
N GLY A 74 13.90 -5.67 -15.32
CA GLY A 74 13.14 -5.73 -14.07
C GLY A 74 12.21 -6.95 -14.06
N PHE A 75 12.24 -7.71 -12.98
CA PHE A 75 11.26 -8.77 -12.75
C PHE A 75 10.01 -8.20 -12.09
N PRO A 76 8.79 -8.58 -12.53
CA PRO A 76 7.57 -8.18 -11.85
C PRO A 76 7.58 -8.71 -10.42
N ARG A 77 7.33 -7.82 -9.45
CA ARG A 77 7.26 -8.17 -8.04
C ARG A 77 5.82 -8.05 -7.56
N THR A 78 5.31 -9.13 -6.97
CA THR A 78 4.03 -9.13 -6.27
C THR A 78 4.29 -9.48 -4.82
N ASP A 79 3.99 -8.55 -3.93
CA ASP A 79 4.01 -8.77 -2.49
C ASP A 79 2.57 -8.82 -2.01
N ALA A 80 2.23 -9.85 -1.24
CA ALA A 80 0.97 -9.95 -0.54
C ALA A 80 1.28 -10.30 0.92
N SER A 81 0.94 -9.41 1.83
CA SER A 81 1.07 -9.61 3.27
C SER A 81 -0.29 -9.39 3.90
N GLY A 82 -0.65 -10.23 4.87
CA GLY A 82 -1.87 -10.04 5.61
C GLY A 82 -1.74 -10.70 6.97
N GLY A 83 -2.58 -10.27 7.89
CA GLY A 83 -2.53 -10.81 9.24
C GLY A 83 -3.63 -10.26 10.12
N ILE A 84 -3.65 -10.81 11.32
CA ILE A 84 -4.50 -10.38 12.42
C ILE A 84 -3.57 -9.89 13.53
N VAL A 85 -3.82 -8.69 14.01
CA VAL A 85 -3.10 -8.05 15.11
C VAL A 85 -4.03 -7.95 16.28
N VAL A 86 -3.61 -8.49 17.42
CA VAL A 86 -4.28 -8.28 18.70
C VAL A 86 -3.47 -7.28 19.49
N ARG A 87 -4.09 -6.19 19.92
CA ARG A 87 -3.43 -5.12 20.68
C ARG A 87 -4.02 -5.03 22.08
N PHE A 88 -3.17 -5.21 23.08
CA PHE A 88 -3.51 -4.98 24.48
C PHE A 88 -2.91 -3.65 24.94
N GLN A 89 -3.73 -2.80 25.57
CA GLN A 89 -3.32 -1.53 26.18
C GLN A 89 -3.68 -1.57 27.67
N LEU A 90 -2.65 -1.61 28.52
CA LEU A 90 -2.79 -1.51 29.97
C LEU A 90 -2.77 -0.01 30.31
N ASN A 91 -3.94 0.53 30.66
CA ASN A 91 -4.07 1.88 31.22
C ASN A 91 -4.22 1.79 32.73
#